data_AF-A0A438ZB12-F1
#
_entry.id   AF-A0A438ZB12-F1
#
_cell.length_a   1.000
_cell.length_b   1.000
_cell.length_c   1.000
_cell.angle_alpha   90.00
_cell.angle_beta   90.00
_cell.angle_gamma   90.00
#
_symmetry.space_group_name_H-M   'P 1'
#
loop_
_entity.id
_entity.type
_entity.pdbx_description
1 polymer ?
#
loop_
_entity_poly.entity_id
_entity_poly.type
_entity_poly.pdbx_seq_one_letter_code
_entity_poly.pdbx_strand_id
1 'polypeptide(L)'
;KKSVKAYLDCVSQAKTEAEKKECEKLLTPEAKKLLEQQALDCLKNAKTEADKKRCIKDLPKDLQKKVLAKESVKAYLDCVSRARNEKEKQECEKLLTPEAKKLLEQQALDCLKNAKTEADKKRCVKDLPKDLQKKVLAKESVKAYLDCVSRARNEKEKKECEKLLTPEAKKLLEEAKESLKAYKDCLSQARNEEERRACEK
;
A
#
# COMPACT_ATOMS: atom_id res chain seq x y z
N LYS A 1 21.67 -10.96 11.01
CA LYS A 1 23.02 -10.54 10.55
C LYS A 1 23.69 -11.58 9.64
N LYS A 2 23.83 -12.86 10.05
CA LYS A 2 24.43 -13.92 9.21
C LYS A 2 23.72 -14.11 7.85
N SER A 3 22.38 -14.20 7.84
CA SER A 3 21.57 -14.33 6.60
C SER A 3 21.72 -13.12 5.65
N VAL A 4 21.73 -11.89 6.17
CA VAL A 4 21.97 -10.68 5.35
C VAL A 4 23.35 -10.72 4.68
N LYS A 5 24.39 -11.11 5.42
CA LYS A 5 25.74 -11.23 4.87
C LYS A 5 25.78 -12.28 3.75
N ALA A 6 25.24 -13.47 4.00
CA ALA A 6 25.20 -14.55 3.00
C ALA A 6 24.45 -14.13 1.72
N TYR A 7 23.35 -13.39 1.86
CA TYR A 7 22.63 -12.83 0.72
C TYR A 7 23.49 -11.83 -0.08
N LEU A 8 24.13 -10.87 0.59
CA LEU A 8 24.98 -9.88 -0.08
C LEU A 8 26.19 -10.53 -0.78
N ASP A 9 26.80 -11.51 -0.13
CA ASP A 9 27.91 -12.30 -0.71
C ASP A 9 27.43 -13.03 -1.98
N CYS A 10 26.24 -13.65 -1.95
CA CYS A 10 25.61 -14.30 -3.10
C CYS A 10 25.29 -13.31 -4.24
N VAL A 11 24.60 -12.21 -3.93
CA VAL A 11 24.19 -11.21 -4.93
C VAL A 11 25.38 -10.53 -5.59
N SER A 12 26.49 -10.34 -4.86
CA SER A 12 27.72 -9.79 -5.43
C SER A 12 28.36 -10.66 -6.50
N GLN A 13 28.07 -11.97 -6.51
CA GLN A 13 28.59 -12.95 -7.47
C GLN A 13 27.58 -13.28 -8.57
N ALA A 14 26.30 -12.97 -8.37
CA ALA A 14 25.23 -13.23 -9.33
C ALA A 14 25.37 -12.36 -10.59
N LYS A 15 25.32 -12.98 -11.77
CA LYS A 15 25.43 -12.31 -13.08
C LYS A 15 24.07 -12.08 -13.72
N THR A 16 23.07 -12.85 -13.32
CA THR A 16 21.71 -12.84 -13.89
C THR A 16 20.67 -12.51 -12.85
N GLU A 17 19.51 -12.02 -13.31
CA GLU A 17 18.36 -11.76 -12.44
C GLU A 17 17.78 -13.05 -11.85
N ALA A 18 17.95 -14.18 -12.53
CA ALA A 18 17.57 -15.49 -12.00
C ALA A 18 18.45 -15.90 -10.82
N GLU A 19 19.77 -15.75 -10.92
CA GLU A 19 20.70 -16.02 -9.82
C GLU A 19 20.45 -15.10 -8.61
N LYS A 20 20.18 -13.81 -8.84
CA LYS A 20 19.79 -12.89 -7.76
C LYS A 20 18.52 -13.34 -7.06
N LYS A 21 17.52 -13.81 -7.82
CA LYS A 21 16.27 -14.35 -7.27
C LYS A 21 16.49 -15.62 -6.45
N GLU A 22 17.44 -16.47 -6.85
CA GLU A 22 17.87 -17.61 -6.04
C GLU A 22 18.52 -17.16 -4.73
N CYS A 23 19.36 -16.12 -4.75
CA CYS A 23 19.95 -15.56 -3.53
C CYS A 23 18.88 -15.09 -2.53
N GLU A 24 17.72 -14.59 -3.01
CA GLU A 24 16.62 -14.14 -2.12
C GLU A 24 16.10 -15.26 -1.21
N LYS A 25 16.26 -16.54 -1.57
CA LYS A 25 15.89 -17.69 -0.73
C LYS A 25 16.71 -17.76 0.57
N LEU A 26 17.88 -17.11 0.61
CA LEU A 26 18.73 -17.01 1.80
C LEU A 26 18.19 -15.99 2.82
N LEU A 27 17.23 -15.16 2.44
CA LEU A 27 16.69 -14.09 3.28
C LEU A 27 15.50 -14.58 4.12
N THR A 28 15.71 -14.62 5.44
CA THR A 28 14.60 -14.74 6.39
C THR A 28 13.79 -13.43 6.46
N PRO A 29 12.55 -13.45 6.97
CA PRO A 29 11.77 -12.22 7.19
C PRO A 29 12.51 -11.17 8.03
N GLU A 30 13.25 -11.59 9.05
CA GLU A 30 14.07 -10.72 9.89
C GLU A 30 15.24 -10.12 9.10
N ALA A 31 15.88 -10.91 8.24
CA ALA A 31 16.94 -10.43 7.37
C ALA A 31 16.43 -9.39 6.36
N LYS A 32 15.23 -9.61 5.78
CA LYS A 32 14.58 -8.62 4.90
C LYS A 32 14.31 -7.31 5.63
N LYS A 33 13.81 -7.35 6.87
CA LYS A 33 13.62 -6.15 7.71
C LYS A 33 14.93 -5.41 8.00
N LEU A 34 16.01 -6.16 8.27
CA LEU A 34 17.33 -5.57 8.50
C LEU A 34 17.88 -4.90 7.23
N LEU A 35 17.76 -5.54 6.06
CA LEU A 35 18.15 -4.96 4.77
C LEU A 35 17.35 -3.70 4.45
N GLU A 36 16.04 -3.73 4.68
CA GLU A 36 15.14 -2.60 4.52
C GLU A 36 15.61 -1.40 5.36
N GLN A 37 15.93 -1.65 6.63
CA GLN A 37 16.42 -0.61 7.54
C GLN A 37 17.79 -0.06 7.10
N GLN A 38 18.73 -0.93 6.72
CA GLN A 38 20.05 -0.52 6.21
C GLN A 38 19.94 0.36 4.97
N ALA A 39 19.05 0.01 4.03
CA ALA A 39 18.82 0.80 2.83
C ALA A 39 18.20 2.16 3.15
N LEU A 40 17.22 2.22 4.06
CA LEU A 40 16.64 3.49 4.52
C LEU A 40 17.67 4.38 5.21
N ASP A 41 18.57 3.80 6.01
CA ASP A 41 19.64 4.56 6.68
C ASP A 41 20.71 5.06 5.68
N CYS A 42 21.00 4.30 4.63
CA CYS A 42 21.83 4.74 3.51
C CYS A 42 21.16 5.92 2.75
N LEU A 43 19.88 5.79 2.39
CA LEU A 43 19.13 6.79 1.64
C LEU A 43 19.01 8.13 2.37
N LYS A 44 18.89 8.12 3.71
CA LYS A 44 18.91 9.36 4.52
C LYS A 44 20.15 10.23 4.29
N ASN A 45 21.28 9.61 3.94
CA ASN A 45 22.56 10.29 3.74
C ASN A 45 22.91 10.46 2.25
N ALA A 46 22.10 9.91 1.34
CA ALA A 46 22.32 9.99 -0.09
C ALA A 46 22.05 11.41 -0.61
N LYS A 47 23.03 12.00 -1.30
CA LYS A 47 22.91 13.38 -1.83
C LYS A 47 22.55 13.41 -3.31
N THR A 48 22.88 12.34 -4.03
CA THR A 48 22.68 12.24 -5.47
C THR A 48 21.83 11.04 -5.84
N GLU A 49 21.24 11.06 -7.03
CA GLU A 49 20.54 9.89 -7.58
C GLU A 49 21.46 8.67 -7.75
N ALA A 50 22.76 8.89 -7.98
CA ALA A 50 23.75 7.81 -8.00
C ALA A 50 23.92 7.16 -6.61
N ASP A 51 23.98 7.97 -5.55
CA ASP A 51 24.03 7.47 -4.17
C ASP A 51 22.76 6.68 -3.82
N LYS A 52 21.58 7.20 -4.20
CA LYS A 52 20.31 6.49 -3.98
C LYS A 52 20.28 5.14 -4.68
N LYS A 53 20.66 5.10 -5.96
CA LYS A 53 20.79 3.85 -6.73
C LYS A 53 21.74 2.87 -6.04
N ARG A 54 22.88 3.35 -5.53
CA ARG A 54 23.83 2.52 -4.79
C ARG A 54 23.23 1.94 -3.51
N CYS A 55 22.40 2.68 -2.77
CA CYS A 55 21.77 2.20 -1.55
C CYS A 55 20.80 1.02 -1.76
N ILE A 56 20.22 0.90 -2.97
CA ILE A 56 19.17 -0.10 -3.25
C ILE A 56 19.57 -1.17 -4.27
N LYS A 57 20.72 -1.02 -4.96
CA LYS A 57 21.11 -1.87 -6.10
C LYS A 57 21.11 -3.37 -5.80
N ASP A 58 21.47 -3.77 -4.58
CA ASP A 58 21.64 -5.16 -4.18
C ASP A 58 20.38 -5.72 -3.49
N LEU A 59 19.31 -4.92 -3.35
CA LEU A 59 18.08 -5.39 -2.72
C LEU A 59 17.21 -6.20 -3.70
N PRO A 60 16.38 -7.12 -3.19
CA PRO A 60 15.29 -7.73 -3.97
C PRO A 60 14.41 -6.66 -4.61
N LYS A 61 13.91 -6.87 -5.84
CA LYS A 61 13.11 -5.86 -6.57
C LYS A 61 11.90 -5.37 -5.77
N ASP A 62 11.20 -6.27 -5.11
CA ASP A 62 10.04 -5.92 -4.28
C ASP A 62 10.46 -5.08 -3.06
N LEU A 63 11.63 -5.37 -2.49
CA LEU A 63 12.18 -4.62 -1.38
C LEU A 63 12.66 -3.23 -1.82
N GLN A 64 13.26 -3.10 -3.02
CA GLN A 64 13.62 -1.81 -3.62
C GLN A 64 12.39 -0.90 -3.74
N LYS A 65 11.31 -1.41 -4.35
CA LYS A 65 10.05 -0.67 -4.50
C LYS A 65 9.49 -0.23 -3.13
N LYS A 66 9.51 -1.12 -2.15
CA LYS A 66 9.03 -0.85 -0.79
C LYS A 66 9.86 0.23 -0.08
N VAL A 67 11.19 0.16 -0.18
CA VAL A 67 12.11 1.13 0.42
C VAL A 67 11.94 2.51 -0.20
N LEU A 68 11.88 2.59 -1.54
CA LEU A 68 11.65 3.86 -2.26
C LEU A 68 10.27 4.45 -1.91
N ALA A 69 9.23 3.62 -1.82
CA ALA A 69 7.91 4.07 -1.39
C ALA A 69 7.94 4.64 0.04
N LYS A 70 8.65 3.99 0.98
CA LYS A 70 8.83 4.48 2.35
C LYS A 70 9.59 5.81 2.41
N GLU A 71 10.65 5.96 1.63
CA GLU A 71 11.41 7.19 1.54
C GLU A 71 10.55 8.34 0.98
N SER A 72 9.80 8.09 -0.09
CA SER A 72 8.86 9.04 -0.69
C SER A 72 7.75 9.45 0.28
N VAL A 73 7.15 8.51 1.03
CA VAL A 73 6.18 8.82 2.09
C VAL A 73 6.81 9.69 3.18
N LYS A 74 8.03 9.38 3.61
CA LYS A 74 8.73 10.18 4.61
C LYS A 74 8.96 11.62 4.11
N ALA A 75 9.48 11.78 2.90
CA ALA A 75 9.71 13.10 2.30
C ALA A 75 8.40 13.91 2.17
N TYR A 76 7.31 13.25 1.78
CA TYR A 76 5.98 13.86 1.75
C TYR A 76 5.53 14.34 3.13
N LEU A 77 5.61 13.50 4.17
CA LEU A 77 5.21 13.87 5.53
C LEU A 77 6.09 15.00 6.10
N ASP A 78 7.40 14.96 5.85
CA ASP A 78 8.32 16.02 6.24
C ASP A 78 7.95 17.35 5.55
N CYS A 79 7.59 17.32 4.27
CA CYS A 79 7.12 18.48 3.51
C CYS A 79 5.79 19.01 4.07
N VAL A 80 4.77 18.15 4.22
CA VAL A 80 3.43 18.53 4.72
C VAL A 80 3.49 19.11 6.13
N SER A 81 4.39 18.60 6.98
CA SER A 81 4.58 19.14 8.34
C SER A 81 5.04 20.60 8.38
N ARG A 82 5.68 21.07 7.29
CA ARG A 82 6.19 22.45 7.15
C ARG A 82 5.26 23.33 6.31
N ALA A 83 4.35 22.73 5.55
CA ALA A 83 3.42 23.44 4.68
C ALA A 83 2.42 24.28 5.50
N ARG A 84 2.31 25.56 5.16
CA ARG A 84 1.46 26.56 5.84
C ARG A 84 0.08 26.71 5.21
N ASN A 85 -0.07 26.26 3.96
CA ASN A 85 -1.31 26.42 3.19
C ASN A 85 -1.54 25.21 2.28
N GLU A 86 -2.74 25.16 1.69
CA GLU A 86 -3.15 24.06 0.82
C GLU A 86 -2.32 23.95 -0.46
N LYS A 87 -1.86 25.08 -1.02
CA LYS A 87 -1.04 25.08 -2.23
C LYS A 87 0.30 24.41 -1.98
N GLU A 88 0.94 24.71 -0.85
CA GLU A 88 2.18 24.04 -0.42
C GLU A 88 1.98 22.55 -0.18
N LYS A 89 0.84 22.15 0.40
CA LYS A 89 0.51 20.72 0.56
C LYS A 89 0.35 20.02 -0.79
N GLN A 90 -0.32 20.65 -1.76
CA GLN A 90 -0.46 20.11 -3.12
C GLN A 90 0.89 19.95 -3.82
N GLU A 91 1.82 20.88 -3.62
CA GLU A 91 3.21 20.73 -4.11
C GLU A 91 3.93 19.55 -3.45
N CYS A 92 3.72 19.31 -2.15
CA CYS A 92 4.26 18.12 -1.47
C CYS A 92 3.74 16.82 -2.10
N GLU A 93 2.49 16.77 -2.60
CA GLU A 93 1.92 15.57 -3.21
C GLU A 93 2.72 15.08 -4.44
N LYS A 94 3.48 15.97 -5.10
CA LYS A 94 4.36 15.60 -6.22
C LYS A 94 5.52 14.69 -5.81
N LEU A 95 5.85 14.66 -4.51
CA LEU A 95 6.86 13.76 -3.95
C LEU A 95 6.37 12.30 -3.87
N LEU A 96 5.05 12.07 -3.94
CA LEU A 96 4.45 10.74 -3.81
C LEU A 96 4.40 10.01 -5.16
N THR A 97 5.12 8.90 -5.25
CA THR A 97 4.95 7.91 -6.32
C THR A 97 3.63 7.14 -6.16
N PRO A 98 3.11 6.47 -7.21
CA PRO A 98 1.93 5.61 -7.08
C PRO A 98 2.08 4.55 -5.99
N GLU A 99 3.26 3.94 -5.88
CA GLU A 99 3.60 2.97 -4.83
C GLU A 99 3.58 3.62 -3.44
N ALA A 100 4.09 4.84 -3.30
CA ALA A 100 4.05 5.59 -2.05
C ALA A 100 2.61 5.96 -1.65
N LYS A 101 1.76 6.37 -2.61
CA LYS A 101 0.33 6.62 -2.36
C LYS A 101 -0.38 5.37 -1.85
N LYS A 102 -0.13 4.21 -2.47
CA LYS A 102 -0.67 2.91 -2.01
C LYS A 102 -0.19 2.55 -0.60
N LEU A 103 1.10 2.78 -0.31
CA LEU A 103 1.65 2.53 1.02
C LEU A 103 1.03 3.45 2.09
N LEU A 104 0.88 4.74 1.77
CA LEU A 104 0.28 5.73 2.66
C LEU A 104 -1.21 5.44 2.91
N GLU A 105 -1.94 5.01 1.87
CA GLU A 105 -3.32 4.51 1.98
C GLU A 105 -3.42 3.35 2.97
N GLN A 106 -2.53 2.38 2.84
CA GLN A 106 -2.49 1.21 3.73
C GLN A 106 -2.16 1.59 5.18
N GLN A 107 -1.17 2.48 5.39
CA GLN A 107 -0.81 2.98 6.72
C GLN A 107 -1.98 3.71 7.40
N ALA A 108 -2.73 4.52 6.65
CA ALA A 108 -3.91 5.21 7.16
C ALA A 108 -5.01 4.21 7.55
N LEU A 109 -5.29 3.21 6.71
CA LEU A 109 -6.26 2.15 7.02
C LEU A 109 -5.85 1.34 8.26
N ASP A 110 -4.56 1.02 8.40
CA ASP A 110 -4.05 0.31 9.59
C ASP A 110 -4.10 1.17 10.86
N CYS A 111 -3.92 2.49 10.74
CA CYS A 111 -4.14 3.44 11.83
C CYS A 111 -5.63 3.46 12.24
N LEU A 112 -6.54 3.58 11.27
CA LEU A 112 -7.99 3.64 11.51
C LEU A 112 -8.54 2.38 12.16
N LYS A 113 -8.02 1.19 11.78
CA LYS A 113 -8.38 -0.09 12.43
C LYS A 113 -8.17 -0.09 13.95
N ASN A 114 -7.19 0.69 14.43
CA ASN A 114 -6.82 0.77 15.84
C ASN A 114 -7.33 2.05 16.53
N ALA A 115 -7.95 2.96 15.78
CA ALA A 115 -8.47 4.22 16.29
C ALA A 115 -9.71 3.97 17.15
N LYS A 116 -9.71 4.49 18.38
CA LYS A 116 -10.83 4.32 19.34
C LYS A 116 -11.76 5.51 19.38
N THR A 117 -11.25 6.69 19.02
CA THR A 117 -11.98 7.95 19.10
C THR A 117 -12.02 8.66 17.75
N GLU A 118 -12.98 9.57 17.58
CA GLU A 118 -13.03 10.46 16.40
C GLU A 118 -11.77 11.34 16.28
N ALA A 119 -11.12 11.67 17.40
CA ALA A 119 -9.84 12.37 17.40
C ALA A 119 -8.71 11.50 16.82
N ASP A 120 -8.65 10.22 17.20
CA ASP A 120 -7.69 9.26 16.64
C ASP A 120 -7.90 9.09 15.13
N LYS A 121 -9.16 8.95 14.70
CA LYS A 121 -9.50 8.83 13.28
C LYS A 121 -9.07 10.05 12.48
N LYS A 122 -9.37 11.26 12.97
CA LYS A 122 -8.91 12.52 12.37
C LYS A 122 -7.39 12.57 12.26
N ARG A 123 -6.67 12.11 13.29
CA ARG A 123 -5.20 12.03 13.27
C ARG A 123 -4.67 11.09 12.19
N CYS A 124 -5.32 9.94 11.95
CA CYS A 124 -4.91 8.98 10.93
C CYS A 124 -4.97 9.54 9.50
N VAL A 125 -5.85 10.52 9.25
CA VAL A 125 -6.09 11.04 7.90
C VAL A 125 -5.69 12.50 7.68
N LYS A 126 -5.21 13.20 8.72
CA LYS A 126 -4.98 14.67 8.67
C LYS A 126 -3.93 15.12 7.65
N ASP A 127 -2.90 14.29 7.43
CA ASP A 127 -1.75 14.62 6.58
C ASP A 127 -1.86 13.98 5.19
N LEU A 128 -2.99 13.34 4.87
CA LEU A 128 -3.20 12.70 3.57
C LEU A 128 -3.56 13.72 2.49
N PRO A 129 -3.19 13.45 1.23
CA PRO A 129 -3.77 14.13 0.08
C PRO A 129 -5.31 14.08 0.13
N LYS A 130 -6.00 15.15 -0.27
CA LYS A 130 -7.48 15.23 -0.15
C LYS A 130 -8.20 14.07 -0.82
N ASP A 131 -7.79 13.71 -2.02
CA ASP A 131 -8.40 12.59 -2.74
C ASP A 131 -8.12 11.25 -2.06
N LEU A 132 -6.92 11.09 -1.50
CA LEU A 132 -6.55 9.88 -0.76
C LEU A 132 -7.32 9.77 0.55
N GLN A 133 -7.51 10.89 1.26
CA GLN A 133 -8.33 10.97 2.47
C GLN A 133 -9.77 10.51 2.21
N LYS A 134 -10.42 11.05 1.17
CA LYS A 134 -11.78 10.64 0.79
C LYS A 134 -11.85 9.15 0.49
N LYS A 135 -10.89 8.63 -0.27
CA LYS A 135 -10.80 7.21 -0.63
C LYS A 135 -10.62 6.31 0.60
N VAL A 136 -9.73 6.68 1.53
CA VAL A 136 -9.47 5.93 2.77
C VAL A 136 -10.72 5.88 3.64
N LEU A 137 -11.40 7.02 3.84
CA LEU A 137 -12.63 7.08 4.63
C LEU A 137 -13.76 6.28 4.00
N ALA A 138 -13.91 6.32 2.68
CA ALA A 138 -14.90 5.53 1.98
C ALA A 138 -14.62 4.02 2.11
N LYS A 139 -13.35 3.58 2.02
CA LYS A 139 -12.95 2.19 2.27
C LYS A 139 -13.20 1.74 3.72
N GLU A 140 -12.95 2.60 4.69
CA GLU A 140 -13.25 2.34 6.10
C GLU A 140 -14.77 2.16 6.32
N SER A 141 -15.58 3.02 5.72
CA SER A 141 -17.04 2.95 5.75
C SER A 141 -17.58 1.66 5.11
N VAL A 142 -17.04 1.25 3.95
CA VAL A 142 -17.36 -0.05 3.33
C VAL A 142 -17.00 -1.20 4.26
N LYS A 143 -15.84 -1.15 4.92
CA LYS A 143 -15.45 -2.19 5.88
C LYS A 143 -16.43 -2.28 7.05
N ALA A 144 -16.80 -1.15 7.65
CA ALA A 144 -17.78 -1.11 8.74
C ALA A 144 -19.14 -1.66 8.32
N TYR A 145 -19.58 -1.35 7.09
CA TYR A 145 -20.78 -1.93 6.50
C TYR A 145 -20.69 -3.46 6.38
N LEU A 146 -19.60 -3.99 5.83
CA LEU A 146 -19.40 -5.43 5.68
C LEU A 146 -19.36 -6.15 7.04
N ASP A 147 -18.67 -5.55 8.03
CA ASP A 147 -18.63 -6.08 9.40
C ASP A 147 -20.04 -6.11 10.03
N CYS A 148 -20.86 -5.07 9.81
CA CYS A 148 -22.25 -5.03 10.25
C CYS A 148 -23.12 -6.08 9.55
N VAL A 149 -23.08 -6.14 8.22
CA VAL A 149 -23.87 -7.09 7.41
C VAL A 149 -23.53 -8.53 7.75
N SER A 150 -22.26 -8.84 8.05
CA SER A 150 -21.84 -10.19 8.45
C SER A 150 -22.51 -10.68 9.75
N ARG A 151 -22.98 -9.76 10.59
CA ARG A 151 -23.64 -10.04 11.87
C ARG A 151 -25.17 -9.94 11.78
N ALA A 152 -25.69 -9.33 10.72
CA ALA A 152 -27.11 -9.12 10.50
C ALA A 152 -27.82 -10.45 10.21
N ARG A 153 -28.92 -10.73 10.93
CA ARG A 153 -29.71 -11.96 10.85
C ARG A 153 -30.92 -11.84 9.92
N ASN A 154 -31.31 -10.63 9.56
CA ASN A 154 -32.49 -10.35 8.73
C ASN A 154 -32.27 -9.12 7.83
N GLU A 155 -33.17 -8.93 6.86
CA GLU A 155 -33.09 -7.82 5.90
C GLU A 155 -33.29 -6.44 6.55
N LYS A 156 -34.00 -6.36 7.68
CA LYS A 156 -34.16 -5.11 8.42
C LYS A 156 -32.83 -4.64 9.01
N GLU A 157 -32.08 -5.55 9.64
CA GLU A 157 -30.74 -5.29 10.18
C GLU A 157 -29.75 -4.92 9.06
N LYS A 158 -29.81 -5.60 7.90
CA LYS A 158 -28.98 -5.25 6.74
C LYS A 158 -29.24 -3.83 6.24
N LYS A 159 -30.51 -3.42 6.15
CA LYS A 159 -30.90 -2.05 5.79
C LYS A 159 -30.41 -1.02 6.80
N GLU A 160 -30.33 -1.37 8.09
CA GLU A 160 -29.72 -0.50 9.10
C GLU A 160 -28.21 -0.36 8.88
N CYS A 161 -27.52 -1.43 8.49
CA CYS A 161 -26.10 -1.35 8.14
C CYS A 161 -25.83 -0.39 6.97
N GLU A 162 -26.73 -0.26 6.00
CA GLU A 162 -26.57 0.67 4.86
C GLU A 162 -26.46 2.14 5.29
N LYS A 163 -26.92 2.49 6.49
CA LYS A 163 -26.76 3.83 7.07
C LYS A 163 -25.31 4.16 7.42
N LEU A 164 -24.44 3.15 7.53
CA LEU A 164 -23.00 3.33 7.77
C LEU A 164 -22.24 3.79 6.51
N LEU A 165 -22.85 3.63 5.33
CA LEU A 165 -22.23 3.97 4.05
C LEU A 165 -22.41 5.45 3.73
N THR A 166 -21.29 6.16 3.51
CA THR A 166 -21.30 7.48 2.86
C THR A 166 -21.65 7.35 1.37
N PRO A 167 -22.09 8.42 0.69
CA PRO A 167 -22.35 8.37 -0.76
C PRO A 167 -21.15 7.85 -1.57
N GLU A 168 -19.94 8.27 -1.22
CA GLU A 168 -18.70 7.78 -1.83
C GLU A 168 -18.47 6.29 -1.56
N ALA A 169 -18.74 5.82 -0.33
CA ALA A 169 -18.63 4.41 0.03
C ALA A 169 -19.67 3.55 -0.70
N LYS A 170 -20.90 4.04 -0.87
CA LYS A 170 -21.94 3.38 -1.67
C LYS A 170 -21.48 3.22 -3.12
N LYS A 171 -20.96 4.28 -3.71
CA LYS A 171 -20.44 4.25 -5.09
C LYS A 171 -19.31 3.21 -5.24
N LEU A 172 -18.32 3.23 -4.33
CA LEU A 172 -17.24 2.24 -4.34
C LEU A 172 -17.73 0.80 -4.16
N LEU A 173 -18.74 0.60 -3.30
CA LEU A 173 -19.30 -0.72 -3.05
C LEU A 173 -20.06 -1.24 -4.29
N GLU A 174 -20.84 -0.40 -4.96
CA GLU A 174 -21.55 -0.77 -6.18
C GLU A 174 -20.57 -1.05 -7.34
N GLU A 175 -19.56 -0.20 -7.56
CA GLU A 175 -18.50 -0.44 -8.55
C GLU A 175 -17.78 -1.79 -8.31
N ALA A 176 -17.51 -2.13 -7.04
CA ALA A 176 -16.90 -3.40 -6.68
C ALA A 176 -17.84 -4.60 -6.92
N LYS A 177 -19.14 -4.46 -6.66
CA LYS A 177 -20.15 -5.50 -6.94
C LYS A 177 -20.30 -5.74 -8.44
N GLU A 178 -20.34 -4.67 -9.24
CA GLU A 178 -20.40 -4.75 -10.70
C GLU A 178 -19.15 -5.42 -11.27
N SER A 179 -17.97 -5.02 -10.80
CA SER A 179 -16.69 -5.64 -11.20
C SER A 179 -16.65 -7.13 -10.85
N LEU A 180 -17.11 -7.50 -9.65
CA LEU A 180 -17.17 -8.90 -9.21
C LEU A 180 -18.17 -9.70 -10.05
N LYS A 181 -19.31 -9.11 -10.40
CA LYS A 181 -20.30 -9.73 -11.27
C LYS A 181 -19.73 -9.97 -12.67
N ALA A 182 -19.10 -8.96 -13.27
CA ALA A 182 -18.44 -9.08 -14.56
C ALA A 182 -17.36 -10.18 -14.55
N TYR A 183 -16.54 -10.22 -13.50
CA TYR A 183 -15.54 -11.27 -13.31
C TYR A 183 -16.17 -12.66 -13.23
N LYS A 184 -17.24 -12.82 -12.44
CA LYS A 184 -17.95 -14.09 -12.29
C LYS A 184 -18.63 -14.53 -13.59
N ASP A 185 -19.23 -13.60 -14.32
CA ASP A 185 -19.87 -13.86 -15.61
C ASP A 185 -18.81 -14.30 -16.64
N CYS A 186 -17.66 -13.62 -16.69
CA CYS A 186 -16.51 -14.03 -17.53
C CYS A 186 -16.03 -15.45 -17.19
N LEU A 187 -15.81 -15.75 -15.91
CA LEU A 187 -15.38 -17.09 -15.47
C LEU A 187 -16.39 -18.19 -15.81
N SER A 188 -17.69 -17.88 -15.81
CA SER A 188 -18.73 -18.85 -16.16
C SER A 188 -18.75 -19.21 -17.64
N GLN A 189 -18.23 -18.33 -18.49
CA GLN A 189 -18.16 -18.53 -19.94
C GLN A 189 -16.81 -19.13 -20.38
N ALA A 190 -15.78 -19.03 -19.54
CA ALA A 190 -14.45 -19.54 -19.84
C ALA A 190 -14.42 -21.08 -19.92
N ARG A 191 -13.96 -21.58 -21.07
CA ARG A 191 -13.88 -23.01 -21.44
C ARG A 191 -12.53 -23.63 -21.16
N ASN A 192 -11.51 -22.81 -20.91
CA ASN A 192 -10.13 -23.24 -20.66
C ASN A 192 -9.41 -22.29 -19.68
N GLU A 193 -8.21 -22.69 -19.26
CA GLU A 193 -7.40 -21.96 -18.28
C GLU A 193 -6.88 -20.62 -18.82
N GLU A 194 -6.69 -20.50 -20.14
CA GLU A 194 -6.26 -19.26 -20.78
C GLU A 194 -7.36 -18.19 -20.74
N GLU A 195 -8.58 -18.56 -21.08
CA GLU A 195 -9.77 -17.71 -20.98
C GLU A 195 -10.05 -17.30 -19.53
N ARG A 196 -9.85 -18.21 -18.56
CA ARG A 196 -9.96 -17.88 -17.13
C ARG A 196 -8.96 -16.82 -16.69
N ARG A 197 -7.69 -16.95 -17.11
CA ARG A 197 -6.64 -15.94 -16.83
C ARG A 197 -6.93 -14.61 -17.51
N ALA A 198 -7.64 -14.60 -18.63
CA ALA A 198 -8.05 -13.37 -19.29
C ALA A 198 -9.11 -12.59 -18.48
N CYS A 199 -9.92 -13.27 -17.65
CA CYS A 199 -10.91 -12.62 -16.78
C CYS A 199 -10.29 -11.81 -15.63
N GLU A 200 -9.04 -12.08 -15.24
CA GLU A 200 -8.34 -11.38 -14.14
C GLU A 200 -7.74 -10.02 -14.56
N LYS A 201 -7.86 -9.63 -15.83
CA LYS A 201 -7.32 -8.39 -16.41
C LYS A 201 -8.34 -7.27 -16.42
#